data_AF-D2UY57-F1
#
_entry.id   AF-D2UY57-F1
#
_cell.length_a   1.000
_cell.length_b   1.000
_cell.length_c   1.000
_cell.angle_alpha   90.00
_cell.angle_beta   90.00
_cell.angle_gamma   90.00
#
_symmetry.space_group_name_H-M   'P 1'
#
loop_
_entity.id
_entity.type
_entity.pdbx_description
1 polymer ?
#
loop_
_entity_poly.entity_id
_entity_poly.type
_entity_poly.pdbx_seq_one_letter_code
_entity_poly.pdbx_strand_id
1 'polypeptide(L)'
;MESINQLNIKGRIRHFKVGKNIIFQHVSKEDSVKYKGLTDEQIGIYQMIELSGNKGIWKKSISKKAKKNEKDLEKILKALESKQLIRKISDITQKKGTQIVYIASHIEPSKEITGGIWYIDGKFNSELVDKLRTETITYLEKKPKRTHEVLEHIKSLAIIDHVDLGSDDMQQVIDTLVFDGFLEKIIDNNNVGNQSLYRVALSSVSTENAFVDIPCSTCPVFDQCTENGDITPKTCPYLKKWMDF
;
A
#
# COMPACT_ATOMS: atom_id res chain seq x y z
N MET A 1 11.41 3.05 49.10
CA MET A 1 10.57 3.91 48.23
C MET A 1 11.41 4.90 47.44
N GLU A 2 12.35 5.62 48.05
CA GLU A 2 13.22 6.61 47.38
C GLU A 2 14.05 6.06 46.23
N SER A 3 14.64 4.87 46.38
CA SER A 3 15.46 4.23 45.33
C SER A 3 14.64 3.88 44.09
N ILE A 4 13.37 3.49 44.27
CA ILE A 4 12.44 3.20 43.16
C ILE A 4 12.06 4.50 42.45
N ASN A 5 11.75 5.57 43.18
CA ASN A 5 11.49 6.88 42.59
C ASN A 5 12.72 7.41 41.82
N GLN A 6 13.92 7.26 42.35
CA GLN A 6 15.15 7.64 41.65
C GLN A 6 15.38 6.81 40.38
N LEU A 7 15.06 5.51 40.38
CA LEU A 7 15.14 4.67 39.19
C LEU A 7 14.06 5.02 38.17
N ASN A 8 12.86 5.44 38.62
CA ASN A 8 11.79 5.90 37.75
C ASN A 8 12.17 7.22 37.06
N ILE A 9 12.69 8.19 37.82
CA ILE A 9 13.22 9.46 37.30
C ILE A 9 14.36 9.22 36.30
N LYS A 10 15.20 8.21 36.55
CA LYS A 10 16.29 7.81 35.65
C LYS A 10 15.82 6.95 34.45
N GLY A 11 14.53 6.63 34.33
CA GLY A 11 13.95 5.83 33.24
C GLY A 11 14.41 4.36 33.24
N ARG A 12 14.94 3.84 34.35
CA ARG A 12 15.54 2.50 34.43
C ARG A 12 14.59 1.39 34.86
N ILE A 13 13.35 1.74 35.18
CA ILE A 13 12.31 0.79 35.57
C ILE A 13 11.01 1.09 34.82
N ARG A 14 10.40 0.04 34.27
CA ARG A 14 9.03 -0.01 33.78
C ARG A 14 8.13 -0.42 34.93
N HIS A 15 6.87 0.00 34.94
CA HIS A 15 5.89 -0.50 35.90
C HIS A 15 4.63 -0.97 35.17
N PHE A 16 4.15 -2.17 35.52
CA PHE A 16 2.98 -2.81 34.95
C PHE A 16 1.93 -2.95 36.03
N LYS A 17 0.67 -2.65 35.70
CA LYS A 17 -0.45 -2.90 36.60
C LYS A 17 -1.08 -4.24 36.25
N VAL A 18 -0.76 -5.27 37.03
CA VAL A 18 -1.35 -6.60 36.90
C VAL A 18 -2.32 -6.80 38.07
N GLY A 19 -3.62 -6.62 37.80
CA GLY A 19 -4.66 -6.64 38.82
C GLY A 19 -4.52 -5.49 39.82
N LYS A 20 -4.32 -5.81 41.11
CA LYS A 20 -4.07 -4.84 42.19
C LYS A 20 -2.58 -4.52 42.39
N ASN A 21 -1.67 -5.25 41.74
CA ASN A 21 -0.24 -5.16 41.99
C ASN A 21 0.48 -4.37 40.89
N ILE A 22 1.48 -3.57 41.31
CA ILE A 22 2.39 -2.86 40.42
C ILE A 22 3.69 -3.67 40.34
N ILE A 23 3.99 -4.21 39.16
CA ILE A 23 5.20 -5.00 38.89
C ILE A 23 6.21 -4.09 38.21
N PHE A 24 7.44 -4.02 38.74
CA PHE A 24 8.50 -3.22 38.14
C PHE A 24 9.43 -4.10 37.30
N GLN A 25 9.63 -3.77 36.03
CA GLN A 25 10.56 -4.47 35.15
C GLN A 25 11.78 -3.60 34.88
N HIS A 26 12.97 -4.17 34.99
CA HIS A 26 14.21 -3.47 34.65
C HIS A 26 14.24 -3.10 33.16
N VAL A 27 14.70 -1.89 32.88
CA VAL A 27 14.88 -1.35 31.52
C VAL A 27 16.36 -1.32 31.21
N SER A 28 16.76 -1.82 30.04
CA SER A 28 18.16 -1.78 29.60
C SER A 28 18.66 -0.33 29.55
N LYS A 29 19.98 -0.12 29.62
CA LYS A 29 20.56 1.24 29.57
C LYS A 29 20.14 1.99 28.28
N GLU A 30 20.03 1.28 27.16
CA GLU A 30 19.60 1.81 25.85
C GLU A 30 18.15 2.27 25.87
N ASP A 31 17.26 1.46 26.44
CA ASP A 31 15.84 1.81 26.54
C ASP A 31 15.61 2.92 27.58
N SER A 32 16.44 3.03 28.62
CA SER A 32 16.33 4.09 29.63
C SER A 32 16.54 5.50 29.06
N VAL A 33 17.29 5.61 27.95
CA VAL A 33 17.47 6.87 27.21
C VAL A 33 16.18 7.27 26.50
N LYS A 34 15.46 6.31 25.91
CA LYS A 34 14.19 6.53 25.20
C LYS A 34 13.12 7.11 26.14
N TYR A 35 13.12 6.66 27.40
CA TYR A 35 12.15 7.08 28.41
C TYR A 35 12.57 8.34 29.20
N LYS A 36 13.79 8.84 29.00
CA LYS A 36 14.30 9.97 29.76
C LYS A 36 13.55 11.26 29.40
N GLY A 37 12.93 11.88 30.41
CA GLY A 37 12.12 13.09 30.24
C GLY A 37 10.80 12.87 29.51
N LEU A 38 10.25 11.66 29.54
CA LEU A 38 8.85 11.39 29.22
C LEU A 38 8.02 11.33 30.51
N THR A 39 6.76 11.75 30.43
CA THR A 39 5.80 11.55 31.53
C THR A 39 5.29 10.10 31.55
N ASP A 40 4.80 9.64 32.70
CA ASP A 40 4.23 8.28 32.84
C ASP A 40 3.14 8.00 31.79
N GLU A 41 2.36 9.02 31.42
CA GLU A 41 1.32 8.92 30.39
C GLU A 41 1.89 8.73 28.99
N GLN A 42 2.98 9.45 28.66
CA GLN A 42 3.68 9.31 27.38
C GLN A 42 4.34 7.93 27.27
N ILE A 43 4.93 7.44 28.37
CA ILE A 43 5.54 6.10 28.45
C ILE A 43 4.47 5.02 28.20
N GLY A 44 3.31 5.12 28.84
CA GLY A 44 2.21 4.17 28.64
C GLY A 44 1.68 4.16 27.20
N ILE A 45 1.53 5.33 26.56
CA ILE A 45 1.12 5.41 25.15
C ILE A 45 2.17 4.84 24.21
N TYR A 46 3.45 5.15 24.43
CA TYR A 46 4.55 4.59 23.65
C TYR A 46 4.57 3.06 23.72
N GLN A 47 4.43 2.48 24.91
CA GLN A 47 4.39 1.02 25.09
C GLN A 47 3.21 0.38 24.35
N MET A 48 2.04 1.02 24.35
CA MET A 48 0.90 0.52 23.57
C MET A 48 1.18 0.50 22.06
N ILE A 49 1.93 1.50 21.56
CA ILE A 49 2.34 1.57 20.14
C ILE A 49 3.41 0.50 19.85
N GLU A 50 4.41 0.34 20.73
CA GLU A 50 5.46 -0.66 20.59
C GLU A 50 4.90 -2.10 20.58
N LEU A 51 3.95 -2.40 21.47
CA LEU A 51 3.27 -3.70 21.51
C LEU A 51 2.41 -4.00 20.27
N SER A 52 2.05 -2.98 19.48
CA SER A 52 1.28 -3.17 18.25
C SER A 52 2.12 -3.68 17.07
N GLY A 53 3.45 -3.71 17.22
CA GLY A 53 4.36 -4.28 16.24
C GLY A 53 4.29 -3.60 14.87
N ASN A 54 4.40 -4.42 13.82
CA ASN A 54 4.49 -3.99 12.42
C ASN A 54 3.17 -3.53 11.77
N LYS A 55 2.03 -3.75 12.44
CA LYS A 55 0.71 -3.27 11.98
C LYS A 55 0.36 -1.89 12.55
N GLY A 56 1.05 -1.47 13.60
CA GLY A 56 0.78 -0.21 14.28
C GLY A 56 -0.58 -0.19 14.99
N ILE A 57 -0.92 0.96 15.56
CA ILE A 57 -2.18 1.18 16.28
C ILE A 57 -2.88 2.46 15.84
N TRP A 58 -4.20 2.38 15.65
CA TRP A 58 -5.01 3.49 15.17
C TRP A 58 -5.18 4.59 16.21
N LYS A 59 -5.18 5.87 15.79
CA LYS A 59 -5.38 7.03 16.69
C LYS A 59 -6.62 6.87 17.60
N LYS A 60 -7.75 6.45 17.02
CA LYS A 60 -9.01 6.22 17.75
C LYS A 60 -8.90 5.09 18.78
N SER A 61 -8.20 4.02 18.44
CA SER A 61 -7.96 2.89 19.35
C SER A 61 -7.06 3.30 20.51
N ILE A 62 -6.05 4.16 20.27
CA ILE A 62 -5.21 4.73 21.34
C ILE A 62 -6.07 5.58 22.29
N SER A 63 -6.90 6.50 21.76
CA SER A 63 -7.78 7.33 22.60
C SER A 63 -8.72 6.50 23.47
N LYS A 64 -9.35 5.46 22.90
CA LYS A 64 -10.28 4.57 23.61
C LYS A 64 -9.58 3.76 24.71
N LYS A 65 -8.38 3.23 24.45
CA LYS A 65 -7.61 2.45 25.44
C LYS A 65 -6.99 3.34 26.53
N ALA A 66 -6.44 4.48 26.14
CA ALA A 66 -5.81 5.43 27.06
C ALA A 66 -6.84 6.20 27.92
N LYS A 67 -8.13 6.19 27.53
CA LYS A 67 -9.19 7.03 28.13
C LYS A 67 -8.79 8.52 28.16
N LYS A 68 -8.17 9.00 27.07
CA LYS A 68 -7.67 10.37 26.95
C LYS A 68 -8.48 11.18 25.94
N ASN A 69 -8.68 12.45 26.26
CA ASN A 69 -9.27 13.43 25.35
C ASN A 69 -8.41 13.60 24.10
N GLU A 70 -9.05 13.88 22.96
CA GLU A 70 -8.35 13.93 21.67
C GLU A 70 -7.25 15.00 21.62
N LYS A 71 -7.48 16.18 22.23
CA LYS A 71 -6.49 17.27 22.30
C LYS A 71 -5.24 16.89 23.11
N ASP A 72 -5.42 16.17 24.21
CA ASP A 72 -4.30 15.76 25.07
C ASP A 72 -3.51 14.63 24.43
N LEU A 73 -4.20 13.70 23.77
CA LEU A 73 -3.57 12.65 22.99
C LEU A 73 -2.72 13.23 21.84
N GLU A 74 -3.20 14.25 21.13
CA GLU A 74 -2.43 14.90 20.07
C GLU A 74 -1.15 15.57 20.58
N LYS A 75 -1.20 16.22 21.75
CA LYS A 75 0.01 16.79 22.37
C LYS A 75 1.03 15.70 22.72
N ILE A 76 0.56 14.58 23.27
CA ILE A 76 1.43 13.44 23.61
C ILE A 76 2.04 12.83 22.36
N LEU A 77 1.25 12.58 21.31
CA LEU A 77 1.74 12.03 20.05
C LEU A 77 2.77 12.95 19.38
N LYS A 78 2.53 14.27 19.36
CA LYS A 78 3.51 15.26 18.85
C LYS A 78 4.81 15.26 19.65
N ALA A 79 4.74 15.11 20.97
CA ALA A 79 5.94 15.04 21.83
C ALA A 79 6.73 13.74 21.64
N LEU A 80 6.06 12.62 21.31
CA LEU A 80 6.71 11.36 20.98
C LEU A 80 7.32 11.38 19.58
N GLU A 81 6.66 12.05 18.63
CA GLU A 81 7.12 12.25 17.25
C GLU A 81 8.32 13.21 17.19
N SER A 82 8.32 14.30 17.96
CA SER A 82 9.46 15.22 18.04
C SER A 82 10.73 14.56 18.59
N LYS A 83 10.57 13.55 19.45
CA LYS A 83 11.67 12.71 19.95
C LYS A 83 12.04 11.56 19.01
N GLN A 84 11.43 11.46 17.82
CA GLN A 84 11.64 10.39 16.84
C GLN A 84 11.39 8.98 17.40
N LEU A 85 10.50 8.85 18.40
CA LEU A 85 10.16 7.55 19.00
C LEU A 85 9.02 6.84 18.23
N ILE A 86 8.12 7.61 17.63
CA ILE A 86 7.01 7.09 16.83
C ILE A 86 6.96 7.76 15.45
N ARG A 87 6.38 7.06 14.48
CA ARG A 87 6.07 7.58 13.15
C ARG A 87 4.58 7.46 12.87
N LYS A 88 4.05 8.41 12.13
CA LYS A 88 2.68 8.42 11.63
C LYS A 88 2.66 7.77 10.24
N ILE A 89 1.78 6.80 10.04
CA ILE A 89 1.61 6.07 8.78
C ILE A 89 0.13 6.11 8.37
N SER A 90 -0.10 6.17 7.06
CA SER A 90 -1.41 6.03 6.46
C SER A 90 -1.69 4.56 6.14
N ASP A 91 -2.62 3.93 6.85
CA ASP A 91 -3.08 2.55 6.60
C ASP A 91 -4.10 2.53 5.47
N ILE A 92 -3.77 1.81 4.39
CA ILE A 92 -4.55 1.71 3.16
C ILE A 92 -5.54 0.53 3.14
N THR A 93 -5.48 -0.37 4.13
CA THR A 93 -6.25 -1.64 4.12
C THR A 93 -7.75 -1.44 4.37
N GLN A 94 -8.15 -0.29 4.90
CA GLN A 94 -9.49 -0.08 5.43
C GLN A 94 -10.47 0.44 4.38
N LYS A 95 -11.57 -0.30 4.18
CA LYS A 95 -12.66 0.03 3.24
C LYS A 95 -13.36 1.37 3.48
N LYS A 96 -13.20 1.98 4.66
CA LYS A 96 -13.84 3.26 5.06
C LYS A 96 -12.89 4.47 4.93
N GLY A 97 -11.83 4.34 4.15
CA GLY A 97 -10.85 5.40 3.88
C GLY A 97 -9.55 5.23 4.68
N THR A 98 -8.51 5.93 4.23
CA THR A 98 -7.15 5.90 4.77
C THR A 98 -7.14 6.33 6.23
N GLN A 99 -6.78 5.43 7.14
CA GLN A 99 -6.71 5.73 8.57
C GLN A 99 -5.27 5.98 9.02
N ILE A 100 -5.11 6.86 10.00
CA ILE A 100 -3.81 7.16 10.57
C ILE A 100 -3.49 6.14 11.67
N VAL A 101 -2.37 5.45 11.48
CA VAL A 101 -1.79 4.50 12.42
C VAL A 101 -0.44 5.02 12.90
N TYR A 102 -0.15 4.75 14.17
CA TYR A 102 1.14 5.08 14.77
C TYR A 102 1.94 3.80 14.97
N ILE A 103 3.21 3.85 14.60
CA ILE A 103 4.17 2.76 14.76
C ILE A 103 5.41 3.29 15.49
N ALA A 104 6.12 2.42 16.21
CA ALA A 104 7.40 2.80 16.79
C ALA A 104 8.44 3.02 15.67
N SER A 105 9.29 4.04 15.80
CA SER A 105 10.21 4.44 14.73
C SER A 105 11.21 3.36 14.32
N HIS A 106 11.59 2.51 15.26
CA HIS A 106 12.53 1.40 15.03
C HIS A 106 11.88 0.17 14.40
N ILE A 107 10.55 0.15 14.25
CA ILE A 107 9.82 -0.96 13.64
C ILE A 107 9.48 -0.58 12.21
N GLU A 108 9.79 -1.48 11.27
CA GLU A 108 9.37 -1.35 9.88
C GLU A 108 7.88 -1.71 9.74
N PRO A 109 7.09 -0.86 9.06
CA PRO A 109 5.69 -1.15 8.82
C PRO A 109 5.55 -2.30 7.81
N SER A 110 4.53 -3.13 8.01
CA SER A 110 4.23 -4.20 7.06
C SER A 110 3.79 -3.65 5.70
N LYS A 111 4.20 -4.32 4.60
CA LYS A 111 3.77 -3.97 3.23
C LYS A 111 2.24 -4.00 3.08
N GLU A 112 1.55 -4.83 3.88
CA GLU A 112 0.07 -4.90 3.91
C GLU A 112 -0.55 -3.55 4.28
N ILE A 113 -0.01 -2.84 5.28
CA ILE A 113 -0.60 -1.56 5.75
C ILE A 113 -0.15 -0.37 4.91
N THR A 114 1.07 -0.40 4.36
CA THR A 114 1.60 0.71 3.55
C THR A 114 1.22 0.60 2.08
N GLY A 115 0.94 -0.60 1.58
CA GLY A 115 0.79 -0.89 0.15
C GLY A 115 2.12 -1.05 -0.60
N GLY A 116 3.24 -1.12 0.13
CA GLY A 116 4.57 -1.22 -0.45
C GLY A 116 4.96 0.05 -1.20
N ILE A 117 5.68 -0.10 -2.31
CA ILE A 117 6.22 1.02 -3.10
C ILE A 117 5.17 1.76 -3.94
N TRP A 118 3.97 1.18 -4.08
CA TRP A 118 2.90 1.72 -4.92
C TRP A 118 2.17 2.90 -4.28
N TYR A 119 2.41 3.15 -2.99
CA TYR A 119 1.73 4.19 -2.22
C TYR A 119 2.74 5.10 -1.52
N ILE A 120 2.46 6.40 -1.58
CA ILE A 120 3.19 7.43 -0.82
C ILE A 120 2.16 8.19 0.01
N ASP A 121 2.38 8.26 1.32
CA ASP A 121 1.47 8.89 2.28
C ASP A 121 0.02 8.39 2.23
N GLY A 122 -0.18 7.14 1.79
CA GLY A 122 -1.50 6.52 1.65
C GLY A 122 -2.26 6.92 0.38
N LYS A 123 -1.60 7.56 -0.58
CA LYS A 123 -2.11 7.78 -1.93
C LYS A 123 -1.39 6.87 -2.91
N PHE A 124 -2.15 6.25 -3.81
CA PHE A 124 -1.60 5.45 -4.90
C PHE A 124 -0.81 6.35 -5.85
N ASN A 125 0.43 5.95 -6.16
CA ASN A 125 1.31 6.68 -7.04
C ASN A 125 1.20 6.14 -8.47
N SER A 126 0.15 6.55 -9.17
CA SER A 126 -0.07 6.15 -10.57
C SER A 126 1.06 6.62 -11.48
N GLU A 127 1.60 7.82 -11.25
CA GLU A 127 2.70 8.38 -12.06
C GLU A 127 3.94 7.49 -12.04
N LEU A 128 4.28 6.91 -10.89
CA LEU A 128 5.39 5.96 -10.77
C LEU A 128 5.12 4.68 -11.57
N VAL A 129 3.91 4.13 -11.44
CA VAL A 129 3.51 2.91 -12.14
C VAL A 129 3.52 3.13 -13.65
N ASP A 130 3.00 4.25 -14.13
CA ASP A 130 2.95 4.61 -15.55
C ASP A 130 4.35 4.80 -16.13
N LYS A 131 5.25 5.46 -15.39
CA LYS A 131 6.67 5.59 -15.76
C LYS A 131 7.35 4.23 -15.86
N LEU A 132 7.20 3.39 -14.84
CA LEU A 132 7.76 2.03 -14.81
C LEU A 132 7.26 1.19 -15.99
N ARG A 133 5.97 1.27 -16.28
CA ARG A 133 5.35 0.57 -17.41
C ARG A 133 5.93 1.04 -18.75
N THR A 134 5.99 2.35 -18.97
CA THR A 134 6.51 2.95 -20.20
C THR A 134 7.97 2.57 -20.45
N GLU A 135 8.81 2.66 -19.43
CA GLU A 135 10.23 2.28 -19.54
C GLU A 135 10.41 0.78 -19.74
N THR A 136 9.58 -0.04 -19.09
CA THR A 136 9.59 -1.49 -19.27
C THR A 136 9.29 -1.89 -20.72
N ILE A 137 8.25 -1.29 -21.32
CA ILE A 137 7.90 -1.53 -22.72
C ILE A 137 9.04 -1.09 -23.63
N THR A 138 9.53 0.15 -23.46
CA THR A 138 10.63 0.72 -24.25
C THR A 138 11.89 -0.16 -24.22
N TYR A 139 12.23 -0.73 -23.07
CA TYR A 139 13.38 -1.63 -22.95
C TYR A 139 13.16 -2.98 -23.66
N LEU A 140 11.92 -3.48 -23.64
CA LEU A 140 11.52 -4.76 -24.24
C LEU A 140 11.29 -4.70 -25.75
N GLU A 141 11.10 -3.53 -26.35
CA GLU A 141 10.93 -3.35 -27.81
C GLU A 141 12.10 -3.91 -28.62
N LYS A 142 13.33 -3.84 -28.07
CA LYS A 142 14.54 -4.25 -28.80
C LYS A 142 14.75 -5.75 -28.81
N LYS A 143 14.47 -6.42 -27.68
CA LYS A 143 14.74 -7.86 -27.50
C LYS A 143 13.98 -8.39 -26.28
N PRO A 144 13.63 -9.69 -26.28
CA PRO A 144 13.05 -10.32 -25.09
C PRO A 144 14.00 -10.28 -23.89
N LYS A 145 13.45 -10.02 -22.70
CA LYS A 145 14.21 -9.87 -21.44
C LYS A 145 13.56 -10.63 -20.29
N ARG A 146 14.36 -11.00 -19.29
CA ARG A 146 13.89 -11.49 -17.98
C ARG A 146 13.65 -10.34 -17.02
N THR A 147 12.85 -10.59 -15.98
CA THR A 147 12.50 -9.60 -14.94
C THR A 147 13.72 -8.95 -14.29
N HIS A 148 14.79 -9.72 -14.01
CA HIS A 148 16.01 -9.17 -13.41
C HIS A 148 16.75 -8.19 -14.34
N GLU A 149 16.78 -8.47 -15.65
CA GLU A 149 17.42 -7.58 -16.64
C GLU A 149 16.65 -6.25 -16.75
N VAL A 150 15.31 -6.32 -16.73
CA VAL A 150 14.45 -5.14 -16.72
C VAL A 150 14.68 -4.32 -15.44
N LEU A 151 14.73 -4.99 -14.29
CA LEU A 151 14.99 -4.35 -12.99
C LEU A 151 16.35 -3.63 -12.96
N GLU A 152 17.42 -4.29 -13.41
CA GLU A 152 18.75 -3.70 -13.49
C GLU A 152 18.78 -2.48 -14.40
N HIS A 153 18.09 -2.56 -15.55
CA HIS A 153 17.98 -1.41 -16.45
C HIS A 153 17.27 -0.23 -15.80
N ILE A 154 16.11 -0.45 -15.19
CA ILE A 154 15.35 0.62 -14.54
C ILE A 154 16.13 1.25 -13.38
N LYS A 155 16.83 0.43 -12.58
CA LYS A 155 17.73 0.93 -11.53
C LYS A 155 18.88 1.77 -12.11
N SER A 156 19.41 1.40 -13.28
CA SER A 156 20.50 2.15 -13.93
C SER A 156 20.07 3.52 -14.45
N LEU A 157 18.78 3.71 -14.75
CA LEU A 157 18.25 4.98 -15.25
C LEU A 157 18.07 6.04 -14.14
N ALA A 158 18.22 5.66 -12.87
CA ALA A 158 18.00 6.53 -11.70
C ALA A 158 16.67 7.31 -11.73
N ILE A 159 15.64 6.73 -12.36
CA ILE A 159 14.31 7.36 -12.47
C ILE A 159 13.63 7.45 -11.09
N ILE A 160 14.12 6.68 -10.12
CA ILE A 160 13.47 6.47 -8.83
C ILE A 160 14.47 6.58 -7.67
N ASP A 161 14.94 7.80 -7.41
CA ASP A 161 15.92 8.09 -6.35
C ASP A 161 15.42 7.86 -4.91
N HIS A 162 14.13 7.58 -4.71
CA HIS A 162 13.49 7.50 -3.39
C HIS A 162 12.65 6.23 -3.16
N VAL A 163 12.78 5.22 -4.02
CA VAL A 163 12.00 3.97 -3.89
C VAL A 163 12.92 2.77 -4.03
N ASP A 164 12.86 1.86 -3.06
CA ASP A 164 13.54 0.58 -3.14
C ASP A 164 12.71 -0.42 -3.96
N LEU A 165 12.98 -0.49 -5.26
CA LEU A 165 12.31 -1.39 -6.19
C LEU A 165 12.90 -2.81 -6.09
N GLY A 166 12.09 -3.78 -5.64
CA GLY A 166 12.45 -5.19 -5.56
C GLY A 166 12.13 -6.00 -6.82
N SER A 167 12.61 -7.24 -6.88
CA SER A 167 12.29 -8.17 -7.98
C SER A 167 10.81 -8.53 -8.04
N ASP A 168 10.17 -8.72 -6.88
CA ASP A 168 8.74 -9.05 -6.82
C ASP A 168 7.87 -7.87 -7.25
N ASP A 169 8.29 -6.64 -6.93
CA ASP A 169 7.59 -5.43 -7.33
C ASP A 169 7.70 -5.22 -8.85
N MET A 170 8.88 -5.48 -9.43
CA MET A 170 9.07 -5.45 -10.88
C MET A 170 8.26 -6.55 -11.58
N GLN A 171 8.18 -7.74 -10.99
CA GLN A 171 7.36 -8.82 -11.53
C GLN A 171 5.88 -8.41 -11.57
N GLN A 172 5.36 -7.74 -10.54
CA GLN A 172 3.99 -7.20 -10.55
C GLN A 172 3.77 -6.23 -11.71
N VAL A 173 4.71 -5.32 -11.98
CA VAL A 173 4.59 -4.39 -13.12
C VAL A 173 4.53 -5.16 -14.45
N ILE A 174 5.43 -6.13 -14.65
CA ILE A 174 5.43 -6.96 -15.86
C ILE A 174 4.13 -7.73 -15.99
N ASP A 175 3.64 -8.34 -14.91
CA ASP A 175 2.38 -9.08 -14.90
C ASP A 175 1.20 -8.18 -15.30
N THR A 176 1.14 -6.93 -14.81
CA THR A 176 0.09 -5.99 -15.25
C THR A 176 0.14 -5.73 -16.75
N LEU A 177 1.34 -5.56 -17.31
CA LEU A 177 1.52 -5.35 -18.75
C LEU A 177 1.18 -6.59 -19.57
N VAL A 178 1.39 -7.78 -19.03
CA VAL A 178 0.96 -9.05 -19.65
C VAL A 178 -0.56 -9.17 -19.61
N PHE A 179 -1.20 -8.85 -18.50
CA PHE A 179 -2.67 -8.89 -18.38
C PHE A 179 -3.36 -7.88 -19.29
N ASP A 180 -2.76 -6.70 -19.46
CA ASP A 180 -3.26 -5.68 -20.40
C ASP A 180 -2.96 -6.03 -21.87
N GLY A 181 -2.22 -7.10 -22.14
CA GLY A 181 -1.89 -7.56 -23.48
C GLY A 181 -0.77 -6.78 -24.17
N PHE A 182 -0.06 -5.89 -23.47
CA PHE A 182 1.10 -5.17 -24.01
C PHE A 182 2.35 -6.06 -24.11
N LEU A 183 2.47 -7.05 -23.20
CA LEU A 183 3.57 -7.99 -23.17
C LEU A 183 3.09 -9.44 -23.31
N GLU A 184 3.93 -10.28 -23.90
CA GLU A 184 3.74 -11.72 -23.96
C GLU A 184 4.84 -12.44 -23.17
N LYS A 185 4.43 -13.48 -22.44
CA LYS A 185 5.34 -14.40 -21.76
C LYS A 185 5.80 -15.48 -22.73
N ILE A 186 7.10 -15.58 -22.95
CA ILE A 186 7.71 -16.62 -23.77
C ILE A 186 8.01 -17.82 -22.88
N ILE A 187 7.45 -18.98 -23.25
CA ILE A 187 7.73 -20.25 -22.59
C ILE A 187 9.06 -20.76 -23.12
N ASP A 188 10.07 -20.80 -22.26
CA ASP A 188 11.34 -21.46 -22.55
C ASP A 188 11.30 -22.88 -21.97
N ASN A 189 11.11 -23.87 -22.84
CA ASN A 189 11.02 -25.28 -22.46
C ASN A 189 12.32 -25.82 -21.84
N ASN A 190 13.44 -25.10 -21.96
CA ASN A 190 14.73 -25.50 -21.43
C ASN A 190 15.08 -24.84 -20.09
N ASN A 191 14.25 -23.90 -19.59
CA ASN A 191 14.52 -23.25 -18.30
C ASN A 191 13.95 -24.04 -17.12
N VAL A 192 14.86 -24.61 -16.33
CA VAL A 192 14.58 -25.11 -14.98
C VAL A 192 14.59 -23.91 -14.03
N GLY A 193 13.43 -23.29 -13.84
CA GLY A 193 13.25 -22.18 -12.90
C GLY A 193 12.26 -21.15 -13.43
N ASN A 194 11.61 -20.44 -12.51
CA ASN A 194 10.55 -19.47 -12.77
C ASN A 194 11.01 -18.18 -13.51
N GLN A 195 12.08 -18.27 -14.32
CA GLN A 195 12.69 -17.17 -15.07
C GLN A 195 12.14 -17.13 -16.48
N SER A 196 10.95 -16.55 -16.61
CA SER A 196 10.31 -16.38 -17.90
C SER A 196 10.90 -15.21 -18.67
N LEU A 197 10.95 -15.34 -19.99
CA LEU A 197 11.29 -14.25 -20.90
C LEU A 197 10.02 -13.51 -21.28
N TYR A 198 10.10 -12.20 -21.41
CA TYR A 198 9.00 -11.33 -21.82
C TYR A 198 9.39 -10.59 -23.09
N ARG A 199 8.42 -10.33 -23.96
CA ARG A 199 8.56 -9.48 -25.15
C ARG A 199 7.33 -8.61 -25.33
N VAL A 200 7.46 -7.54 -26.11
CA VAL A 200 6.28 -6.78 -26.58
C VAL A 200 5.39 -7.70 -27.41
N ALA A 201 4.08 -7.66 -27.16
CA ALA A 201 3.11 -8.47 -27.87
C ALA A 201 3.11 -8.10 -29.37
N LEU A 202 3.09 -9.12 -30.24
CA LEU A 202 3.14 -8.90 -31.69
C LEU A 202 1.79 -8.48 -32.26
N SER A 203 0.71 -8.76 -31.54
CA SER A 203 -0.63 -8.33 -31.88
C SER A 203 -1.07 -7.31 -30.86
N SER A 204 -1.18 -6.04 -31.27
CA SER A 204 -2.15 -5.18 -30.62
C SER A 204 -3.50 -5.85 -30.84
N VAL A 205 -4.10 -6.39 -29.78
CA VAL A 205 -5.53 -6.71 -29.83
C VAL A 205 -6.20 -5.39 -30.22
N SER A 206 -6.89 -5.35 -31.37
CA SER A 206 -7.55 -4.12 -31.77
C SER A 206 -8.51 -3.75 -30.64
N THR A 207 -8.26 -2.62 -29.99
CA THR A 207 -9.16 -2.07 -28.98
C THR A 207 -10.49 -1.65 -29.60
N GLU A 208 -10.49 -1.51 -30.93
CA GLU A 208 -11.64 -1.23 -31.76
C GLU A 208 -12.23 -2.55 -32.27
N ASN A 209 -13.48 -2.78 -31.92
CA ASN A 209 -14.33 -3.79 -32.51
C ASN A 209 -15.60 -3.06 -32.97
N ALA A 210 -15.90 -3.06 -34.26
CA ALA A 210 -17.09 -2.39 -34.80
C ALA A 210 -18.40 -2.84 -34.10
N PHE A 211 -18.41 -3.99 -33.45
CA PHE A 211 -19.52 -4.45 -32.63
C PHE A 211 -19.74 -3.60 -31.37
N VAL A 212 -18.69 -3.14 -30.69
CA VAL A 212 -18.83 -2.30 -29.47
C VAL A 212 -19.35 -0.90 -29.79
N ASP A 213 -19.17 -0.44 -31.02
CA ASP A 213 -19.63 0.88 -31.47
C ASP A 213 -21.14 0.90 -31.79
N ILE A 214 -21.78 -0.27 -31.95
CA ILE A 214 -23.20 -0.37 -32.27
C ILE A 214 -24.00 -0.47 -30.95
N PRO A 215 -25.10 0.28 -30.77
CA PRO A 215 -25.88 0.31 -29.53
C PRO A 215 -26.47 -1.05 -29.13
N CYS A 216 -26.53 -2.01 -30.05
CA CYS A 216 -27.03 -3.36 -29.79
C CYS A 216 -26.10 -4.17 -28.88
N SER A 217 -24.78 -3.93 -28.91
CA SER A 217 -23.79 -4.74 -28.16
C SER A 217 -23.87 -4.56 -26.65
N THR A 218 -24.39 -3.41 -26.20
CA THR A 218 -24.55 -3.05 -24.78
C THR A 218 -26.03 -2.83 -24.42
N CYS A 219 -26.94 -3.25 -25.30
CA CYS A 219 -28.37 -3.04 -25.11
C CYS A 219 -28.88 -3.85 -23.90
N PRO A 220 -29.48 -3.21 -22.89
CA PRO A 220 -29.94 -3.90 -21.68
C PRO A 220 -31.15 -4.82 -21.92
N VAL A 221 -31.81 -4.67 -23.07
CA VAL A 221 -33.00 -5.43 -23.48
C VAL A 221 -32.76 -6.18 -24.79
N PHE A 222 -31.50 -6.49 -25.12
CA PHE A 222 -31.13 -7.18 -26.36
C PHE A 222 -31.94 -8.46 -26.58
N ASP A 223 -32.06 -9.29 -25.55
CA ASP A 223 -32.76 -10.58 -25.60
C ASP A 223 -34.28 -10.45 -25.83
N GLN A 224 -34.85 -9.26 -25.65
CA GLN A 224 -36.27 -8.97 -25.85
C GLN A 224 -36.55 -8.32 -27.20
N CYS A 225 -35.50 -7.92 -27.94
CA CYS A 225 -35.61 -7.25 -29.21
C CYS A 225 -35.90 -8.25 -30.33
N THR A 226 -37.09 -8.20 -30.93
CA THR A 226 -37.51 -9.10 -32.01
C THR A 226 -38.22 -8.32 -33.12
N GLU A 227 -38.40 -8.94 -34.30
CA GLU A 227 -39.04 -8.25 -35.43
C GLU A 227 -40.54 -7.94 -35.20
N ASN A 228 -41.22 -8.76 -34.39
CA ASN A 228 -42.67 -8.70 -34.18
C ASN A 228 -43.07 -8.56 -32.70
N GLY A 229 -42.14 -8.20 -31.81
CA GLY A 229 -42.38 -8.02 -30.37
C GLY A 229 -42.66 -6.56 -29.98
N ASP A 230 -42.85 -6.32 -28.68
CA ASP A 230 -43.06 -4.96 -28.15
C ASP A 230 -41.80 -4.08 -28.25
N ILE A 231 -40.62 -4.72 -28.21
CA ILE A 231 -39.31 -4.09 -28.43
C ILE A 231 -38.81 -4.52 -29.80
N THR A 232 -38.68 -3.57 -30.73
CA THR A 232 -38.25 -3.84 -32.10
C THR A 232 -37.08 -2.94 -32.50
N PRO A 233 -36.24 -3.37 -33.47
CA PRO A 233 -35.21 -2.51 -34.05
C PRO A 233 -35.79 -1.25 -34.70
N LYS A 234 -37.01 -1.35 -35.29
CA LYS A 234 -37.67 -0.25 -36.01
C LYS A 234 -38.04 0.93 -35.11
N THR A 235 -38.45 0.65 -33.87
CA THR A 235 -38.85 1.66 -32.88
C THR A 235 -37.78 1.91 -31.82
N CYS A 236 -36.56 1.37 -32.01
CA CYS A 236 -35.49 1.40 -31.03
C CYS A 236 -34.95 2.84 -30.80
N PRO A 237 -35.04 3.40 -29.58
CA PRO A 237 -34.53 4.73 -29.29
C PRO A 237 -32.99 4.79 -29.28
N TYR A 238 -32.32 3.69 -28.91
CA TYR A 238 -30.85 3.61 -28.91
C TYR A 238 -30.28 3.66 -30.32
N LEU A 239 -30.88 2.90 -31.25
CA LEU A 239 -30.47 2.88 -32.65
C LEU A 239 -30.77 4.21 -33.34
N LYS A 240 -31.95 4.80 -33.07
CA LYS A 240 -32.30 6.12 -33.60
C LYS A 240 -31.31 7.19 -33.16
N LYS A 241 -31.03 7.28 -31.85
CA LYS A 241 -30.06 8.22 -31.30
C LYS A 241 -28.66 8.03 -31.87
N TRP A 242 -28.25 6.78 -32.13
CA TRP A 242 -26.95 6.48 -32.72
C TRP A 242 -26.86 6.90 -34.20
N MET A 243 -27.94 6.78 -34.97
CA MET A 243 -27.99 7.21 -36.37
C MET A 243 -28.17 8.73 -36.55
N ASP A 244 -28.58 9.45 -35.51
CA ASP A 244 -28.81 10.91 -35.54
C ASP A 244 -27.51 11.75 -35.34
N PHE A 245 -26.34 11.10 -35.25
CA PHE A 245 -25.01 11.73 -35.23
C PHE A 245 -24.31 11.62 -36.59
#